data_AF-A0A7S0NXH0-F1
#
_entry.id   AF-A0A7S0NXH0-F1
#
_cell.length_a   1.000
_cell.length_b   1.000
_cell.length_c   1.000
_cell.angle_alpha   90.00
_cell.angle_beta   90.00
_cell.angle_gamma   90.00
#
_symmetry.space_group_name_H-M   'P 1'
#
loop_
_entity.id
_entity.type
_entity.pdbx_description
1 polymer ?
#
loop_
_entity_poly.entity_id
_entity_poly.type
_entity_poly.pdbx_seq_one_letter_code
_entity_poly.pdbx_strand_id
1 'polypeptide(L)'
;QLAISVGTADIGRAMGTRTKARDVTTTVAPLLINGENGANGAAGCSCSSDHERVLSGGKRPTTEVQEEHLASHQLKLAAETRKNVVVALIFIVSTIAQVYVGVKCISFSGTWKQSKATMTTQGALMGACVLLINVEAWLTKRLVNATTAETGFLVPEFHPHTLFFHADVPNHRCDLCRSRTKQVYRCPLCDWDACPACFNKKD
;
A
#
# COMPACT_ATOMS: atom_id res chain seq x y z
N GLN A 1 44.55 -7.48 -14.66
CA GLN A 1 43.22 -7.83 -15.20
C GLN A 1 42.45 -8.52 -14.08
N LEU A 2 41.55 -7.82 -13.40
CA LEU A 2 40.62 -8.46 -12.46
C LEU A 2 39.43 -8.98 -13.28
N ALA A 3 39.35 -10.30 -13.44
CA ALA A 3 38.19 -10.97 -13.99
C ALA A 3 37.07 -10.91 -12.94
N ILE A 4 36.14 -9.98 -13.09
CA ILE A 4 34.88 -10.01 -12.34
C ILE A 4 34.01 -11.04 -13.05
N SER A 5 34.02 -12.27 -12.53
CA SER A 5 33.07 -13.31 -12.89
C SER A 5 31.69 -12.88 -12.40
N VAL A 6 30.86 -12.40 -13.32
CA VAL A 6 29.42 -12.24 -13.05
C VAL A 6 28.83 -13.64 -13.11
N GLY A 7 28.67 -14.26 -11.94
CA GLY A 7 27.99 -15.54 -11.81
C GLY A 7 26.55 -15.39 -12.28
N THR A 8 26.24 -15.95 -13.44
CA THR A 8 24.87 -16.20 -13.89
C THR A 8 24.27 -17.24 -12.96
N ALA A 9 23.47 -16.81 -12.00
CA ALA A 9 22.66 -17.73 -11.21
C ALA A 9 21.59 -18.34 -12.13
N ASP A 10 21.79 -19.62 -12.46
CA ASP A 10 20.81 -20.50 -13.07
C ASP A 10 19.59 -20.63 -12.15
N ILE A 11 18.54 -19.86 -12.42
CA ILE A 11 17.22 -20.07 -11.80
C ILE A 11 16.54 -21.19 -12.59
N GLY A 12 16.93 -22.41 -12.23
CA GLY A 12 16.29 -23.64 -12.66
C GLY A 12 14.83 -23.69 -12.21
N ARG A 13 13.94 -23.48 -13.19
CA ARG A 13 12.77 -24.30 -13.52
C ARG A 13 12.33 -25.30 -12.43
N ALA A 14 11.31 -24.91 -11.64
CA ALA A 14 10.39 -25.85 -11.00
C ALA A 14 8.96 -25.51 -11.43
N MET A 15 8.46 -26.33 -12.34
CA MET A 15 7.09 -26.35 -12.84
C MET A 15 6.23 -27.13 -11.82
N GLY A 16 5.12 -26.57 -11.35
CA GLY A 16 4.28 -27.24 -10.33
C GLY A 16 2.89 -26.61 -10.12
N THR A 17 1.97 -26.97 -11.00
CA THR A 17 0.50 -27.07 -10.83
C THR A 17 -0.36 -25.83 -10.52
N ARG A 18 -1.14 -25.45 -11.55
CA ARG A 18 -2.57 -25.09 -11.55
C ARG A 18 -3.16 -24.51 -10.25
N THR A 19 -3.34 -23.19 -10.24
CA THR A 19 -4.43 -22.52 -9.51
C THR A 19 -5.35 -21.84 -10.51
N LYS A 20 -6.66 -22.03 -10.31
CA LYS A 20 -7.76 -21.50 -11.12
C LYS A 20 -7.57 -20.00 -11.34
N ALA A 21 -7.69 -19.56 -12.59
CA ALA A 21 -7.90 -18.17 -12.94
C ALA A 21 -9.14 -17.64 -12.21
N ARG A 22 -8.92 -16.73 -11.26
CA ARG A 22 -9.94 -15.75 -10.88
C ARG A 22 -9.77 -14.60 -11.86
N ASP A 23 -10.81 -14.33 -12.64
CA ASP A 23 -10.93 -13.07 -13.38
C ASP A 23 -10.87 -11.93 -12.36
N VAL A 24 -9.68 -11.34 -12.23
CA VAL A 24 -9.48 -10.05 -11.58
C VAL A 24 -9.60 -9.04 -12.70
N THR A 25 -10.83 -8.61 -12.96
CA THR A 25 -11.12 -7.39 -13.70
C THR A 25 -10.42 -6.27 -12.95
N THR A 26 -9.24 -5.91 -13.44
CA THR A 26 -8.41 -4.83 -12.89
C THR A 26 -9.05 -3.53 -13.35
N THR A 27 -10.09 -3.10 -12.64
CA THR A 27 -10.58 -1.73 -12.72
C THR A 27 -9.49 -0.85 -12.14
N VAL A 28 -8.77 -0.18 -13.02
CA VAL A 28 -7.71 0.78 -12.67
C VAL A 28 -8.40 1.97 -11.99
N ALA A 29 -8.52 1.93 -10.67
CA ALA A 29 -9.01 3.06 -9.91
C ALA A 29 -7.98 4.21 -9.98
N PRO A 30 -8.42 5.46 -10.24
CA PRO A 30 -7.52 6.60 -10.30
C PRO A 30 -6.93 6.88 -8.90
N LEU A 31 -5.61 7.03 -8.87
CA LEU A 31 -4.82 7.48 -7.72
C LEU A 31 -5.16 8.94 -7.43
N LEU A 32 -6.14 9.18 -6.55
CA LEU A 32 -6.40 10.51 -6.01
C LEU A 32 -5.39 10.81 -4.91
N ILE A 33 -4.49 11.74 -5.24
CA ILE A 33 -3.58 12.41 -4.31
C ILE A 33 -4.44 13.41 -3.53
N ASN A 34 -4.89 13.05 -2.32
CA ASN A 34 -5.57 13.99 -1.43
C ASN A 34 -4.54 14.86 -0.71
N GLY A 35 -4.54 16.15 -1.05
CA GLY A 35 -3.87 17.20 -0.30
C GLY A 35 -4.72 17.66 0.89
N GLU A 36 -4.02 17.94 1.99
CA GLU A 36 -4.57 18.48 3.24
C GLU A 36 -4.85 20.00 3.14
N ASN A 37 -5.59 20.49 4.15
CA ASN A 37 -6.02 21.86 4.49
C ASN A 37 -7.49 22.15 4.11
N GLY A 38 -8.42 22.52 4.99
CA GLY A 38 -8.35 22.98 6.37
C GLY A 38 -9.43 24.06 6.59
N ALA A 39 -10.12 23.97 7.73
CA ALA A 39 -10.79 25.05 8.47
C ALA A 39 -12.28 25.42 8.18
N ASN A 40 -13.04 25.30 9.28
CA ASN A 40 -14.10 26.19 9.80
C ASN A 40 -15.57 26.00 9.38
N GLY A 41 -16.42 25.83 10.39
CA GLY A 41 -17.87 26.01 10.28
C GLY A 41 -18.70 25.29 11.33
N ALA A 42 -18.61 25.73 12.59
CA ALA A 42 -19.53 25.32 13.64
C ALA A 42 -20.90 25.99 13.44
N ALA A 43 -21.98 25.21 13.48
CA ALA A 43 -23.31 25.68 13.86
C ALA A 43 -24.12 24.49 14.38
N GLY A 44 -24.53 24.57 15.65
CA GLY A 44 -25.35 23.56 16.30
C GLY A 44 -26.80 23.62 15.85
N CYS A 45 -27.51 22.52 16.05
CA CYS A 45 -28.92 22.60 16.42
C CYS A 45 -29.31 21.34 17.20
N SER A 46 -29.87 21.60 18.37
CA SER A 46 -30.42 20.66 19.33
C SER A 46 -31.90 20.44 19.03
N CYS A 47 -32.31 19.19 18.87
CA CYS A 47 -33.70 18.78 19.08
C CYS A 47 -33.74 17.38 19.70
N SER A 48 -34.22 17.36 20.95
CA SER A 48 -34.75 16.20 21.63
C SER A 48 -36.02 15.72 20.93
N SER A 49 -36.16 14.41 20.77
CA SER A 49 -37.47 13.76 20.73
C SER A 49 -37.36 12.39 21.39
N ASP A 50 -38.08 12.28 22.50
CA ASP A 50 -38.37 11.05 23.23
C ASP A 50 -38.97 9.98 22.31
N HIS A 51 -38.42 8.77 22.35
CA HIS A 51 -39.13 7.57 21.92
C HIS A 51 -38.79 6.39 22.84
N GLU A 52 -39.83 5.95 23.53
CA GLU A 52 -40.13 4.59 24.01
C GLU A 52 -38.99 3.70 24.54
N ARG A 53 -39.02 3.54 25.86
CA ARG A 53 -38.45 2.38 26.57
C ARG A 53 -39.23 1.13 26.21
N VAL A 54 -38.76 0.40 25.21
CA VAL A 54 -39.04 -1.04 25.09
C VAL A 54 -38.02 -1.79 25.94
N LEU A 55 -38.50 -2.39 27.02
CA LEU A 55 -37.81 -3.38 27.82
C LEU A 55 -37.50 -4.59 26.93
N SER A 56 -36.26 -4.64 26.43
CA SER A 56 -35.70 -5.84 25.83
C SER A 56 -34.46 -6.20 26.64
N GLY A 57 -34.43 -7.42 27.19
CA GLY A 57 -33.33 -8.00 27.94
C GLY A 57 -32.10 -8.23 27.05
N GLY A 58 -31.54 -7.16 26.52
CA GLY A 58 -30.39 -7.17 25.65
C GLY A 58 -29.13 -7.39 26.46
N LYS A 59 -28.41 -8.48 26.16
CA LYS A 59 -26.96 -8.54 26.38
C LYS A 59 -26.37 -7.20 25.95
N ARG A 60 -25.63 -6.53 26.84
CA ARG A 60 -24.91 -5.30 26.51
C ARG A 60 -24.14 -5.57 25.20
N PRO A 61 -24.37 -4.82 24.12
CA PRO A 61 -23.58 -4.97 22.92
C PRO A 61 -22.14 -4.68 23.34
N THR A 62 -21.29 -5.70 23.28
CA THR A 62 -19.87 -5.58 23.58
C THR A 62 -19.29 -4.58 22.60
N THR A 63 -19.04 -3.37 23.11
CA THR A 63 -18.35 -2.28 22.41
C THR A 63 -16.86 -2.56 22.25
N GLU A 64 -16.39 -3.69 22.78
CA GLU A 64 -15.04 -4.18 22.61
C GLU A 64 -14.86 -4.63 21.16
N VAL A 65 -14.01 -3.90 20.45
CA VAL A 65 -13.39 -4.37 19.21
C VAL A 65 -12.73 -5.70 19.54
N GLN A 66 -13.08 -6.76 18.78
CA GLN A 66 -12.41 -8.05 18.93
C GLN A 66 -10.90 -7.81 18.92
N GLU A 67 -10.19 -8.35 19.91
CA GLU A 67 -8.74 -8.18 20.08
C GLU A 67 -7.99 -8.49 18.78
N GLU A 68 -8.53 -9.38 17.95
CA GLU A 68 -8.02 -9.73 16.62
C GLU A 68 -7.91 -8.53 15.66
N HIS A 69 -8.86 -7.59 15.67
CA HIS A 69 -8.83 -6.42 14.79
C HIS A 69 -7.81 -5.38 15.24
N LEU A 70 -7.64 -5.20 16.56
CA LEU A 70 -6.59 -4.35 17.12
C LEU A 70 -5.20 -4.93 16.85
N ALA A 71 -5.04 -6.24 17.04
CA ALA A 71 -3.81 -6.96 16.71
C ALA A 71 -3.48 -6.84 15.21
N SER A 72 -4.48 -7.00 14.33
CA SER A 72 -4.34 -6.79 12.89
C SER A 72 -3.84 -5.37 12.59
N HIS A 73 -4.41 -4.34 13.21
CA HIS A 73 -3.98 -2.95 13.03
C HIS A 73 -2.52 -2.71 13.48
N GLN A 74 -2.09 -3.27 14.60
CA GLN A 74 -0.69 -3.14 15.04
C GLN A 74 0.27 -3.87 14.09
N LEU A 75 -0.11 -5.05 13.61
CA LEU A 75 0.65 -5.78 12.60
C LEU A 75 0.75 -5.00 11.28
N LYS A 76 -0.29 -4.23 10.91
CA LYS A 76 -0.26 -3.31 9.75
C LYS A 76 0.80 -2.24 9.91
N LEU A 77 0.80 -1.51 11.02
CA LEU A 77 1.80 -0.45 11.28
C LEU A 77 3.24 -1.01 11.23
N ALA A 78 3.45 -2.19 11.80
CA ALA A 78 4.72 -2.89 11.73
C ALA A 78 5.08 -3.35 10.29
N ALA A 79 4.10 -3.77 9.50
CA ALA A 79 4.30 -4.13 8.09
C ALA A 79 4.63 -2.91 7.23
N GLU A 80 3.96 -1.77 7.42
CA GLU A 80 4.27 -0.52 6.72
C GLU A 80 5.68 -0.02 7.01
N THR A 81 6.11 -0.10 8.27
CA THR A 81 7.48 0.26 8.65
C THR A 81 8.49 -0.63 7.95
N ARG A 82 8.29 -1.97 7.98
CA ARG A 82 9.16 -2.93 7.29
C ARG A 82 9.21 -2.69 5.78
N LYS A 83 8.06 -2.35 5.17
CA LYS A 83 7.97 -1.99 3.76
C LYS A 83 8.87 -0.81 3.41
N ASN A 84 8.75 0.27 4.19
CA ASN A 84 9.51 1.49 3.95
C ASN A 84 11.02 1.26 4.13
N VAL A 85 11.42 0.44 5.11
CA VAL A 85 12.81 0.04 5.30
C VAL A 85 13.35 -0.75 4.10
N VAL A 86 12.61 -1.73 3.59
CA VAL A 86 13.04 -2.52 2.42
C VAL A 86 13.19 -1.62 1.19
N VAL A 87 12.23 -0.72 0.94
CA VAL A 87 12.31 0.24 -0.18
C VAL A 87 13.52 1.16 -0.03
N ALA A 88 13.81 1.65 1.18
CA ALA A 88 14.97 2.49 1.45
C ALA A 88 16.30 1.75 1.21
N LEU A 89 16.40 0.48 1.64
CA LEU A 89 17.60 -0.33 1.40
C LEU A 89 17.86 -0.57 -0.09
N ILE A 90 16.81 -0.91 -0.86
CA ILE A 90 16.92 -1.10 -2.30
C ILE A 90 17.37 0.21 -2.98
N PHE A 91 16.83 1.35 -2.54
CA PHE A 91 17.23 2.66 -3.03
C PHE A 91 18.71 2.98 -2.75
N ILE A 92 19.22 2.68 -1.54
CA ILE A 92 20.62 2.90 -1.18
C ILE A 92 21.54 2.04 -2.05
N VAL A 93 21.24 0.74 -2.20
CA VAL A 93 22.03 -0.19 -3.03
C VAL A 93 22.06 0.28 -4.49
N SER A 94 20.91 0.69 -5.02
CA SER A 94 20.77 1.24 -6.37
C SER A 94 21.61 2.50 -6.57
N THR A 95 21.58 3.42 -5.60
CA THR A 95 22.36 4.67 -5.64
C THR A 95 23.86 4.39 -5.64
N ILE A 96 24.33 3.47 -4.79
CA ILE A 96 25.75 3.07 -4.74
C ILE A 96 26.20 2.47 -6.08
N ALA A 97 25.37 1.60 -6.68
CA ALA A 97 25.66 1.01 -7.98
C ALA A 97 25.77 2.08 -9.09
N GLN A 98 24.86 3.06 -9.11
CA GLN A 98 24.91 4.17 -10.07
C GLN A 98 26.17 5.03 -9.91
N VAL A 99 26.56 5.37 -8.68
CA VAL A 99 27.79 6.12 -8.40
C VAL A 99 29.01 5.33 -8.85
N TYR A 100 29.07 4.03 -8.54
CA TYR A 100 30.17 3.16 -8.96
C TYR A 100 30.32 3.09 -10.48
N VAL A 101 29.21 2.93 -11.21
CA VAL A 101 29.20 2.97 -12.68
C VAL A 101 29.68 4.33 -13.18
N GLY A 102 29.21 5.43 -12.60
CA GLY A 102 29.64 6.79 -12.95
C GLY A 102 31.15 6.99 -12.78
N VAL A 103 31.73 6.58 -11.64
CA VAL A 103 33.18 6.65 -11.40
C VAL A 103 33.97 5.80 -12.38
N LYS A 104 33.47 4.59 -12.70
CA LYS A 104 34.11 3.71 -13.69
C LYS A 104 34.06 4.28 -15.10
N CYS A 105 33.00 5.01 -15.47
CA CYS A 105 32.91 5.70 -16.75
C CYS A 105 33.99 6.79 -16.89
N ILE A 106 34.33 7.50 -15.80
CA ILE A 106 35.34 8.57 -15.81
C ILE A 106 36.76 8.00 -15.74
N SER A 107 36.98 6.91 -15.00
CA SER A 107 38.31 6.31 -14.79
C SER A 107 38.81 5.46 -15.98
N PHE A 108 38.05 5.40 -17.08
CA PHE A 108 38.38 4.51 -18.20
C PHE A 108 39.43 5.15 -19.13
N SER A 109 40.69 5.18 -18.70
CA SER A 109 41.85 5.57 -19.52
C SER A 109 42.39 4.36 -20.27
N GLY A 110 41.67 3.87 -21.28
CA GLY A 110 42.12 2.77 -22.14
C GLY A 110 42.54 3.25 -23.53
N THR A 111 43.65 2.73 -24.07
CA THR A 111 44.07 2.88 -25.48
C THR A 111 43.14 2.10 -26.39
N TRP A 112 41.94 2.62 -26.64
CA TRP A 112 40.98 2.00 -27.55
C TRP A 112 41.25 2.42 -29.00
N LYS A 113 41.07 1.50 -29.95
CA LYS A 113 41.01 1.84 -31.38
C LYS A 113 39.86 2.83 -31.57
N GLN A 114 40.22 4.02 -32.04
CA GLN A 114 39.42 5.24 -32.03
C GLN A 114 38.32 5.22 -33.12
N SER A 115 37.48 4.19 -33.12
CA SER A 115 36.27 4.16 -33.92
C SER A 115 35.20 5.01 -33.22
N LYS A 116 34.67 6.01 -33.93
CA LYS A 116 33.59 6.87 -33.43
C LYS A 116 32.36 6.05 -33.03
N ALA A 117 32.05 4.98 -33.76
CA ALA A 117 30.89 4.14 -33.50
C ALA A 117 30.99 3.43 -32.14
N THR A 118 32.16 2.88 -31.79
CA THR A 118 32.36 2.16 -30.53
C THR A 118 32.23 3.08 -29.31
N MET A 119 32.69 4.34 -29.40
CA MET A 119 32.53 5.31 -28.31
C MET A 119 31.06 5.68 -28.08
N THR A 120 30.30 5.91 -29.15
CA THR A 120 28.87 6.24 -29.05
C THR A 120 28.07 5.08 -28.47
N THR A 121 28.29 3.85 -28.94
CA THR A 121 27.57 2.67 -28.43
C THR A 121 27.89 2.42 -26.96
N GLN A 122 29.14 2.56 -26.52
CA GLN A 122 29.49 2.41 -25.11
C GLN A 122 28.81 3.46 -24.23
N GLY A 123 28.83 4.74 -24.63
CA GLY A 123 28.14 5.80 -23.92
C GLY A 123 26.63 5.55 -23.83
N ALA A 124 26.02 5.10 -24.93
CA ALA A 124 24.60 4.75 -24.98
C ALA A 124 24.26 3.58 -24.04
N LEU A 125 25.07 2.52 -24.02
CA LEU A 125 24.86 1.37 -23.13
C LEU A 125 25.00 1.76 -21.66
N MET A 126 25.95 2.62 -21.31
CA MET A 126 26.10 3.12 -19.94
C MET A 126 24.92 3.98 -19.49
N GLY A 127 24.44 4.88 -20.37
CA GLY A 127 23.22 5.65 -20.13
C GLY A 127 21.98 4.75 -19.99
N ALA A 128 21.87 3.72 -20.83
CA ALA A 128 20.80 2.73 -20.76
C ALA A 128 20.82 1.94 -19.44
N CYS A 129 22.01 1.57 -18.92
CA CYS A 129 22.12 0.92 -17.61
C CYS A 129 21.55 1.80 -16.49
N VAL A 130 21.87 3.09 -16.45
CA VAL A 130 21.32 4.01 -15.44
C VAL A 130 19.80 4.12 -15.56
N LEU A 131 19.27 4.19 -16.78
CA LEU A 131 17.83 4.22 -17.04
C LEU A 131 17.15 2.93 -16.54
N LEU A 132 17.71 1.76 -16.85
CA LEU A 132 17.18 0.47 -16.42
C LEU A 132 17.15 0.34 -14.89
N ILE A 133 18.19 0.80 -14.19
CA ILE A 133 18.24 0.80 -12.72
C ILE A 133 17.11 1.66 -12.14
N ASN A 134 16.84 2.84 -12.73
CA ASN A 134 15.74 3.70 -12.27
C ASN A 134 14.36 3.07 -12.55
N VAL A 135 14.18 2.43 -13.71
CA VAL A 135 12.95 1.70 -14.04
C VAL A 135 12.75 0.53 -13.08
N GLU A 136 13.79 -0.23 -12.75
CA GLU A 136 13.74 -1.33 -11.80
C GLU A 136 13.34 -0.87 -10.39
N ALA A 137 13.91 0.25 -9.92
CA ALA A 137 13.53 0.84 -8.63
C ALA A 137 12.04 1.27 -8.62
N TRP A 138 11.55 1.85 -9.72
CA TRP A 138 10.14 2.22 -9.86
C TRP A 138 9.22 0.99 -9.88
N LEU A 139 9.57 -0.05 -10.64
CA LEU A 139 8.81 -1.30 -10.69
C LEU A 139 8.78 -1.98 -9.32
N THR A 140 9.91 -2.02 -8.63
CA THR A 140 10.02 -2.59 -7.28
C THR A 140 9.13 -1.85 -6.30
N LYS A 141 9.13 -0.51 -6.32
CA LYS A 141 8.21 0.29 -5.50
C LYS A 141 6.74 -0.05 -5.79
N ARG A 142 6.36 -0.22 -7.06
CA ARG A 142 4.99 -0.61 -7.44
C ARG A 142 4.65 -2.02 -6.98
N LEU A 143 5.56 -2.98 -7.15
CA LEU A 143 5.37 -4.36 -6.73
C LEU A 143 5.22 -4.45 -5.21
N VAL A 144 6.08 -3.76 -4.47
CA VAL A 144 6.01 -3.69 -3.01
C VAL A 144 4.68 -3.08 -2.58
N ASN A 145 4.25 -1.97 -3.18
CA ASN A 145 2.94 -1.38 -2.86
C ASN A 145 1.76 -2.28 -3.20
N ALA A 146 1.83 -3.04 -4.31
CA ALA A 146 0.77 -3.97 -4.70
C ALA A 146 0.71 -5.20 -3.78
N THR A 147 1.86 -5.74 -3.40
CA THR A 147 1.96 -6.93 -2.52
C THR A 147 1.65 -6.60 -1.06
N THR A 148 1.90 -5.36 -0.64
CA THR A 148 1.51 -4.86 0.69
C THR A 148 0.20 -4.06 0.65
N ALA A 149 -0.57 -4.14 -0.43
CA ALA A 149 -1.85 -3.45 -0.49
C ALA A 149 -2.76 -4.01 0.62
N GLU A 150 -3.42 -3.12 1.35
CA GLU A 150 -4.29 -3.56 2.44
C GLU A 150 -5.41 -4.46 1.90
N THR A 151 -5.57 -5.62 2.50
CA THR A 151 -6.73 -6.47 2.26
C THR A 151 -7.91 -5.92 3.06
N GLY A 152 -8.78 -5.15 2.41
CA GLY A 152 -10.03 -4.72 3.00
C GLY A 152 -11.01 -5.89 3.19
N PHE A 153 -12.00 -5.69 4.05
CA PHE A 153 -13.08 -6.66 4.25
C PHE A 153 -14.19 -6.36 3.25
N LEU A 154 -14.45 -7.28 2.31
CA LEU A 154 -15.59 -7.17 1.42
C LEU A 154 -16.80 -7.85 2.06
N VAL A 155 -17.82 -7.07 2.37
CA VAL A 155 -19.05 -7.56 2.99
C VAL A 155 -20.26 -7.11 2.15
N PRO A 156 -20.60 -7.86 1.09
CA PRO A 156 -21.59 -7.44 0.10
C PRO A 156 -22.98 -7.15 0.67
N GLU A 157 -23.34 -7.79 1.80
CA GLU A 157 -24.63 -7.60 2.48
C GLU A 157 -24.82 -6.20 3.07
N PHE A 158 -23.74 -5.54 3.48
CA PHE A 158 -23.79 -4.17 3.99
C PHE A 158 -23.42 -3.14 2.93
N HIS A 159 -22.37 -3.45 2.17
CA HIS A 159 -21.76 -2.49 1.29
C HIS A 159 -21.00 -3.19 0.14
N PRO A 160 -21.20 -2.79 -1.14
CA PRO A 160 -20.58 -3.46 -2.30
C PRO A 160 -19.08 -3.23 -2.44
N HIS A 161 -18.47 -2.33 -1.67
CA HIS A 161 -17.03 -2.05 -1.70
C HIS A 161 -16.30 -2.63 -0.48
N THR A 162 -14.98 -2.73 -0.59
CA THR A 162 -14.11 -3.15 0.51
C THR A 162 -14.03 -2.09 1.60
N LEU A 163 -14.19 -2.53 2.84
CA LEU A 163 -14.11 -1.71 4.04
C LEU A 163 -12.75 -1.86 4.70
N PHE A 164 -12.19 -0.74 5.18
CA PHE A 164 -10.90 -0.70 5.87
C PHE A 164 -11.11 -0.21 7.30
N PHE A 165 -10.47 -0.91 8.25
CA PHE A 165 -10.55 -0.54 9.65
C PHE A 165 -9.58 0.59 9.97
N HIS A 166 -10.11 1.66 10.55
CA HIS A 166 -9.36 2.79 11.06
C HIS A 166 -9.59 2.93 12.57
N ALA A 167 -8.50 2.96 13.34
CA ALA A 167 -8.58 2.94 14.79
C ALA A 167 -8.93 4.31 15.42
N ASP A 168 -8.58 5.42 14.76
CA ASP A 168 -8.73 6.76 15.32
C ASP A 168 -9.17 7.77 14.25
N VAL A 169 -10.47 7.77 13.93
CA VAL A 169 -11.09 8.75 13.05
C VAL A 169 -11.93 9.71 13.90
N PRO A 170 -11.52 10.98 14.07
CA PRO A 170 -12.24 11.92 14.90
C PRO A 170 -13.59 12.31 14.27
N ASN A 171 -14.62 12.43 15.12
CA ASN A 171 -15.95 12.97 14.77
C ASN A 171 -16.70 12.24 13.63
N HIS A 172 -16.37 10.98 13.33
CA HIS A 172 -17.17 10.19 12.40
C HIS A 172 -18.50 9.77 13.04
N ARG A 173 -19.51 9.47 12.21
CA ARG A 173 -20.81 8.94 12.63
C ARG A 173 -21.09 7.68 11.82
N CYS A 174 -21.41 6.59 12.51
CA CYS A 174 -21.78 5.35 11.84
C CYS A 174 -23.06 5.52 11.02
N ASP A 175 -23.08 5.06 9.77
CA ASP A 175 -24.25 5.18 8.90
C ASP A 175 -25.44 4.30 9.30
N LEU A 176 -25.18 3.19 10.01
CA LEU A 176 -26.24 2.31 10.50
C LEU A 176 -26.90 2.84 11.78
N CYS A 177 -26.11 3.04 12.84
CA CYS A 177 -26.65 3.39 14.16
C CYS A 177 -26.53 4.88 14.53
N ARG A 178 -25.90 5.70 13.68
CA ARG A 178 -25.64 7.14 13.89
C ARG A 178 -24.85 7.49 15.16
N SER A 179 -24.32 6.49 15.88
CA SER A 179 -23.45 6.70 17.02
C SER A 179 -22.08 7.22 16.60
N ARG A 180 -21.44 7.95 17.52
CA ARG A 180 -20.07 8.44 17.37
C ARG A 180 -19.12 7.47 18.06
N THR A 181 -18.19 6.92 17.31
CA THR A 181 -17.10 6.09 17.81
C THR A 181 -15.75 6.71 17.41
N LYS A 182 -14.63 6.19 17.88
CA LYS A 182 -13.30 6.56 17.34
C LYS A 182 -12.81 5.56 16.29
N GLN A 183 -13.20 4.30 16.46
CA GLN A 183 -12.90 3.20 15.56
C GLN A 183 -14.01 3.03 14.53
N VAL A 184 -13.67 2.82 13.26
CA VAL A 184 -14.62 2.73 12.16
C VAL A 184 -14.12 1.82 11.05
N TYR A 185 -15.04 1.16 10.36
CA TYR A 185 -14.83 0.54 9.06
C TYR A 185 -15.29 1.52 8.00
N ARG A 186 -14.34 2.05 7.22
CA ARG A 186 -14.59 3.07 6.20
C ARG A 186 -14.42 2.52 4.81
N CYS A 187 -15.30 2.90 3.91
CA CYS A 187 -15.14 2.71 2.47
C CYS A 187 -14.46 3.93 1.84
N PRO A 188 -13.32 3.80 1.15
CA PRO A 188 -12.64 4.93 0.53
C PRO A 188 -13.35 5.45 -0.73
N LEU A 189 -14.29 4.70 -1.32
CA LEU A 189 -14.93 5.05 -2.58
C LEU A 189 -16.20 5.89 -2.40
N CYS A 190 -16.98 5.65 -1.34
CA CYS A 190 -18.28 6.26 -1.16
C CYS A 190 -18.48 6.89 0.23
N ASP A 191 -17.41 6.94 1.03
CA ASP A 191 -17.42 7.53 2.37
C ASP A 191 -18.39 6.89 3.37
N TRP A 192 -18.72 5.61 3.15
CA TRP A 192 -19.61 4.87 4.04
C TRP A 192 -18.85 4.35 5.27
N ASP A 193 -19.41 4.59 6.45
CA ASP A 193 -18.78 4.34 7.74
C ASP A 193 -19.62 3.40 8.64
N ALA A 194 -19.02 2.32 9.14
CA ALA A 194 -19.64 1.44 10.14
C ALA A 194 -18.84 1.35 11.44
N CYS A 195 -19.51 1.47 12.59
CA CYS A 195 -18.85 1.22 13.87
C CYS A 195 -18.64 -0.31 14.07
N PRO A 196 -17.63 -0.71 14.87
CA PRO A 196 -17.35 -2.12 15.14
C PRO A 196 -18.56 -2.89 15.69
N ALA A 197 -19.37 -2.25 16.53
CA ALA A 197 -20.58 -2.87 17.07
C ALA A 197 -21.65 -3.17 16.01
N CYS A 198 -21.75 -2.36 14.95
CA CYS A 198 -22.66 -2.63 13.83
C CYS A 198 -22.07 -3.64 12.86
N PHE A 199 -20.75 -3.59 12.64
CA PHE A 199 -20.04 -4.55 11.80
C PHE A 199 -20.12 -5.97 12.37
N ASN A 200 -19.85 -6.15 13.67
CA ASN A 200 -19.85 -7.46 14.36
C ASN A 200 -21.25 -8.07 14.55
N LYS A 201 -22.34 -7.32 14.37
CA LYS A 201 -23.71 -7.87 14.45
C LYS A 201 -24.07 -8.80 13.29
N LYS A 202 -23.21 -8.88 12.28
CA LYS A 202 -23.38 -9.69 11.09
C LYS A 202 -22.97 -11.14 11.28
N ASP A 203 -21.99 -11.40 12.13
CA ASP A 203 -21.49 -12.75 12.42
C ASP A 203 -22.45 -13.47 13.38
#